data_AF-B6DQM0-F1
#
_entry.id   AF-B6DQM0-F1
#
_cell.length_a   1.000
_cell.length_b   1.000
_cell.length_c   1.000
_cell.angle_alpha   90.00
_cell.angle_beta   90.00
_cell.angle_gamma   90.00
#
_symmetry.space_group_name_H-M   'P 1'
#
loop_
_entity.id
_entity.type
_entity.pdbx_description
1 polymer ?
#
loop_
_entity_poly.entity_id
_entity_poly.type
_entity_poly.pdbx_seq_one_letter_code
_entity_poly.pdbx_strand_id
1 'polypeptide(L)'
;MNLYNPFEQFEIILISKLKLFGFDISLTNLTVVVLSTAFIIFTLNYILDKGYNYIPHNWQIVMEAMYQFVFSIVSEQAGRKGIKYLPHLATIFFIILFYNLSGLAPFSFTASSHLVITFGLALSYFIAWVIIGIKELGPKFVYVFCPKNMPLWLLPLLICVEFLSFFLRPISLGLRLFANMLACHILLHILAGGCVYLLTKLFILAIPAFAIIGAIGILELGIGFLQAYIFVILLAIYLKDSLYSH
;
A
#
# COMPACT_ATOMS: atom_id res chain seq x y z
N MET A 1 10.11 -14.20 -22.57
CA MET A 1 10.27 -14.17 -21.10
C MET A 1 11.35 -15.18 -20.76
N ASN A 2 12.56 -14.73 -20.44
CA ASN A 2 13.62 -15.66 -20.05
C ASN A 2 13.28 -16.20 -18.66
N LEU A 3 13.08 -17.51 -18.57
CA LEU A 3 12.84 -18.21 -17.30
C LEU A 3 14.03 -18.12 -16.32
N TYR A 4 15.18 -17.64 -16.79
CA TYR A 4 16.42 -17.56 -16.01
C TYR A 4 16.56 -16.29 -15.16
N ASN A 5 15.88 -15.18 -15.50
CA ASN A 5 15.99 -13.94 -14.75
C ASN A 5 14.63 -13.48 -14.19
N PRO A 6 14.31 -13.76 -12.91
CA PRO A 6 13.03 -13.41 -12.30
C PRO A 6 12.83 -11.90 -12.12
N PHE A 7 13.86 -11.08 -12.38
CA PHE A 7 13.80 -9.62 -12.27
C PHE A 7 13.34 -8.93 -13.56
N GLU A 8 13.33 -9.60 -14.72
CA GLU A 8 12.89 -9.01 -16.00
C GLU A 8 11.46 -8.44 -15.93
N GLN A 9 10.58 -9.07 -15.13
CA GLN A 9 9.20 -8.62 -14.93
C GLN A 9 9.08 -7.22 -14.30
N PHE A 10 10.12 -6.73 -13.63
CA PHE A 10 10.15 -5.43 -12.98
C PHE A 10 10.86 -4.36 -13.81
N GLU A 11 11.33 -4.67 -15.03
CA GLU A 11 12.01 -3.71 -15.86
C GLU A 11 11.06 -2.61 -16.36
N ILE A 12 11.50 -1.36 -16.22
CA ILE A 12 10.75 -0.20 -16.69
C ILE A 12 10.95 -0.07 -18.20
N ILE A 13 10.02 -0.62 -18.96
CA ILE A 13 10.00 -0.51 -20.42
C ILE A 13 9.40 0.83 -20.81
N LEU A 14 10.06 1.50 -21.75
CA LEU A 14 9.63 2.77 -22.31
C LEU A 14 8.74 2.49 -23.53
N ILE A 15 7.46 2.85 -23.43
CA ILE A 15 6.44 2.63 -24.47
C ILE A 15 6.47 3.79 -25.48
N SER A 16 6.51 5.04 -24.99
CA SER A 16 6.57 6.23 -25.85
C SER A 16 7.42 7.34 -25.23
N LYS A 17 8.34 7.90 -26.01
CA LYS A 17 9.16 9.05 -25.60
C LYS A 17 8.40 10.33 -25.90
N LEU A 18 7.92 11.01 -24.86
CA LEU A 18 7.38 12.35 -24.93
C LEU A 18 8.31 13.27 -24.15
N LYS A 19 8.92 14.24 -24.83
CA LYS A 19 9.68 15.31 -24.19
C LYS A 19 8.90 16.60 -24.34
N LEU A 20 8.45 17.19 -23.24
CA LEU A 20 7.70 18.45 -23.21
C LEU A 20 8.49 19.44 -22.35
N PHE A 21 8.80 20.62 -22.88
CA PHE A 21 9.49 21.70 -22.16
C PHE A 21 10.79 21.29 -21.43
N GLY A 22 11.58 20.37 -22.00
CA GLY A 22 12.83 19.89 -21.39
C GLY A 22 12.65 18.85 -20.27
N PHE A 23 11.41 18.50 -19.92
CA PHE A 23 11.08 17.39 -19.04
C PHE A 23 10.78 16.12 -19.86
N ASP A 24 11.37 15.00 -19.44
CA ASP A 24 11.11 13.68 -20.04
C ASP A 24 9.82 13.10 -19.43
N ILE A 25 8.69 13.34 -20.11
CA ILE A 25 7.36 12.80 -19.76
C ILE A 25 7.10 11.52 -20.54
N SER A 26 8.11 10.65 -20.65
CA SER A 26 7.97 9.40 -21.40
C SER A 26 6.96 8.47 -20.73
N LEU A 27 6.06 7.92 -21.54
CA LEU A 27 5.16 6.85 -21.12
C LEU A 27 5.98 5.56 -20.97
N THR A 28 6.12 5.12 -19.72
CA THR A 28 6.64 3.80 -19.35
C THR A 28 5.52 2.91 -18.84
N ASN A 29 5.74 1.58 -18.78
CA ASN A 29 4.80 0.65 -18.16
C ASN A 29 4.35 1.13 -16.77
N LEU A 30 5.30 1.65 -16.00
CA LEU A 30 5.03 2.19 -14.68
C LEU A 30 4.06 3.38 -14.72
N THR A 31 4.30 4.36 -15.60
CA THR A 31 3.40 5.52 -15.73
C THR A 31 1.99 5.11 -16.16
N VAL A 32 1.87 4.08 -17.01
CA VAL A 32 0.57 3.57 -17.45
C VAL A 32 -0.21 2.96 -16.28
N VAL A 33 0.46 2.16 -15.43
CA VAL A 33 -0.18 1.58 -14.23
C VAL A 33 -0.57 2.64 -13.20
N VAL A 34 0.28 3.66 -12.99
CA VAL A 34 -0.05 4.77 -12.08
C VAL A 34 -1.22 5.59 -12.62
N LEU A 35 -1.27 5.87 -13.93
CA LEU A 35 -2.38 6.60 -14.53
C LEU A 35 -3.68 5.78 -14.58
N SER A 36 -3.59 4.48 -14.86
CA SER A 36 -4.76 3.60 -14.91
C SER A 36 -5.39 3.44 -13.53
N THR A 37 -4.59 3.28 -12.48
CA THR A 37 -5.08 3.20 -11.09
C THR A 37 -5.72 4.52 -10.64
N ALA A 38 -5.10 5.66 -10.96
CA ALA A 38 -5.71 6.97 -10.70
C ALA A 38 -7.04 7.15 -11.45
N PHE A 39 -7.11 6.73 -12.71
CA PHE A 39 -8.33 6.76 -13.51
C PHE A 39 -9.42 5.86 -12.93
N ILE A 40 -9.09 4.62 -12.54
CA ILE A 40 -10.03 3.68 -11.92
C ILE A 40 -10.60 4.30 -10.64
N ILE A 41 -9.76 4.83 -9.76
CA ILE A 41 -10.23 5.44 -8.50
C ILE A 41 -11.10 6.67 -8.77
N PHE A 42 -10.73 7.52 -9.73
CA PHE A 42 -11.56 8.65 -10.12
C PHE A 42 -12.93 8.21 -10.65
N THR A 43 -12.96 7.22 -11.55
CA THR A 43 -14.22 6.68 -12.08
C THR A 43 -15.09 6.03 -11.01
N LEU A 44 -14.49 5.31 -10.06
CA LEU A 44 -15.22 4.68 -8.96
C LEU A 44 -15.89 5.73 -8.07
N ASN A 45 -15.17 6.78 -7.69
CA ASN A 45 -15.75 7.90 -6.93
C ASN A 45 -16.84 8.61 -7.72
N TYR A 46 -16.62 8.87 -9.02
CA TYR A 46 -17.61 9.52 -9.88
C TYR A 46 -18.90 8.70 -10.06
N ILE A 47 -18.78 7.37 -10.18
CA ILE A 47 -19.93 6.46 -10.27
C ILE A 47 -20.71 6.44 -8.95
N LEU A 48 -20.01 6.47 -7.81
CA LEU A 48 -20.64 6.53 -6.49
C LEU A 48 -21.40 7.85 -6.30
N ASP A 49 -20.80 8.97 -6.68
CA ASP A 49 -21.43 10.30 -6.55
C ASP A 49 -22.68 10.45 -7.42
N LYS A 50 -22.67 9.92 -8.65
CA LYS A 50 -23.79 10.04 -9.59
C LYS A 50 -24.83 8.93 -9.48
N GLY A 51 -24.44 7.77 -8.99
CA GLY A 51 -25.26 6.56 -8.94
C GLY A 51 -25.83 6.26 -7.56
N TYR A 52 -25.79 7.19 -6.61
CA TYR A 52 -26.26 7.01 -5.23
C TYR A 52 -27.79 6.87 -5.19
N ASN A 53 -28.27 5.68 -5.54
CA ASN A 53 -29.68 5.31 -5.48
C ASN A 53 -30.00 4.80 -4.08
N TYR A 54 -31.18 5.14 -3.56
CA TYR A 54 -31.69 4.64 -2.28
C TYR A 54 -31.81 3.10 -2.25
N ILE A 55 -31.98 2.46 -3.41
CA ILE A 55 -31.86 1.01 -3.57
C ILE A 55 -30.49 0.75 -4.21
N PRO A 56 -29.52 0.18 -3.48
CA PRO A 56 -28.16 0.05 -3.95
C PRO A 56 -28.03 -1.05 -5.02
N HIS A 57 -27.22 -0.79 -6.04
CA HIS A 57 -26.81 -1.82 -7.01
C HIS A 57 -25.69 -2.72 -6.44
N ASN A 58 -25.47 -3.91 -7.00
CA ASN A 58 -24.46 -4.86 -6.52
C ASN A 58 -23.05 -4.24 -6.38
N TRP A 59 -22.63 -3.43 -7.35
CA TRP A 59 -21.34 -2.72 -7.29
C TRP A 59 -21.29 -1.63 -6.22
N GLN A 60 -22.41 -0.95 -5.98
CA GLN A 60 -22.53 0.05 -4.91
C GLN A 60 -22.39 -0.63 -3.54
N ILE A 61 -23.00 -1.80 -3.35
CA ILE A 61 -22.88 -2.58 -2.10
C ILE A 61 -21.41 -2.91 -1.80
N VAL A 62 -20.64 -3.37 -2.80
CA VAL A 62 -19.22 -3.70 -2.61
C VAL A 62 -18.43 -2.46 -2.20
N MET A 63 -18.65 -1.33 -2.87
CA MET A 63 -17.93 -0.09 -2.59
C MET A 63 -18.32 0.52 -1.24
N GLU A 64 -19.61 0.52 -0.90
CA GLU A 64 -20.10 0.94 0.42
C GLU A 64 -19.54 0.04 1.52
N ALA A 65 -19.48 -1.28 1.31
CA ALA A 65 -18.88 -2.21 2.28
C ALA A 65 -17.39 -1.92 2.48
N MET A 66 -16.64 -1.65 1.41
CA MET A 66 -15.21 -1.27 1.51
C MET A 66 -15.04 0.08 2.21
N TYR A 67 -15.90 1.06 1.94
CA TYR A 67 -15.85 2.36 2.61
C TYR A 67 -16.21 2.25 4.09
N GLN A 68 -17.25 1.47 4.43
CA GLN A 68 -17.63 1.16 5.81
C GLN A 68 -16.52 0.42 6.55
N PHE A 69 -15.80 -0.48 5.88
CA PHE A 69 -14.64 -1.16 6.42
C PHE A 69 -13.50 -0.18 6.76
N VAL A 70 -13.21 0.79 5.89
CA VAL A 70 -12.25 1.85 6.23
C VAL A 70 -12.78 2.74 7.35
N PHE A 71 -14.07 3.10 7.32
CA PHE A 71 -14.70 3.91 8.36
C PHE A 71 -14.59 3.24 9.75
N SER A 72 -14.84 1.93 9.85
CA SER A 72 -14.73 1.21 11.12
C SER A 72 -13.31 1.27 11.68
N ILE A 73 -12.30 1.04 10.82
CA ILE A 73 -10.88 1.18 11.19
C ILE A 73 -10.58 2.58 11.71
N VAL A 74 -10.95 3.62 10.98
CA VAL A 74 -10.63 5.00 11.36
C VAL A 74 -11.37 5.42 12.62
N SER A 75 -12.64 5.04 12.76
CA SER A 75 -13.43 5.39 13.93
C SER A 75 -12.94 4.71 15.21
N GLU A 76 -12.50 3.45 15.13
CA GLU A 76 -11.93 2.70 16.25
C GLU A 76 -10.52 3.18 16.61
N GLN A 77 -9.66 3.38 15.59
CA GLN A 77 -8.25 3.68 15.80
C GLN A 77 -7.98 5.16 15.99
N ALA A 78 -8.58 6.06 15.19
CA ALA A 78 -8.30 7.50 15.21
C ALA A 78 -9.32 8.34 16.01
N GLY A 79 -10.45 7.75 16.40
CA GLY A 79 -11.50 8.41 17.20
C GLY A 79 -12.22 9.54 16.45
N ARG A 80 -13.05 10.31 17.18
CA ARG A 80 -13.96 11.31 16.59
C ARG A 80 -13.26 12.40 15.77
N LYS A 81 -12.09 12.87 16.20
CA LYS A 81 -11.30 13.86 15.44
C LYS A 81 -10.69 13.26 14.17
N GLY A 82 -10.37 11.96 14.19
CA GLY A 82 -9.82 11.24 13.04
C GLY A 82 -10.78 11.08 11.87
N ILE A 83 -12.11 11.09 12.13
CA ILE A 83 -13.13 10.95 11.09
C ILE A 83 -13.02 12.07 10.03
N LYS A 84 -12.56 13.27 10.39
CA LYS A 84 -12.32 14.36 9.44
C LYS A 84 -11.32 13.97 8.33
N TYR A 85 -10.37 13.10 8.63
CA TYR A 85 -9.32 12.66 7.70
C TYR A 85 -9.66 11.35 6.98
N LEU A 86 -10.87 10.83 7.18
CA LEU A 86 -11.31 9.58 6.58
C LEU A 86 -11.20 9.57 5.04
N PRO A 87 -11.58 10.63 4.29
CA PRO A 87 -11.46 10.60 2.83
C PRO A 87 -10.01 10.34 2.36
N HIS A 88 -9.01 10.85 3.07
CA HIS A 88 -7.60 10.62 2.76
C HIS A 88 -7.18 9.17 3.05
N LEU A 89 -7.61 8.62 4.19
CA LEU A 89 -7.36 7.23 4.58
C LEU A 89 -8.05 6.23 3.64
N ALA A 90 -9.28 6.52 3.21
CA ALA A 90 -9.99 5.72 2.23
C ALA A 90 -9.31 5.77 0.86
N THR A 91 -8.89 6.96 0.41
CA THR A 91 -8.19 7.11 -0.87
C THR A 91 -6.90 6.27 -0.87
N ILE A 92 -6.10 6.34 0.20
CA ILE A 92 -4.86 5.57 0.24
C ILE A 92 -5.10 4.06 0.33
N PHE A 93 -6.15 3.63 1.04
CA PHE A 93 -6.58 2.24 1.07
C PHE A 93 -6.80 1.71 -0.34
N PHE A 94 -7.63 2.41 -1.13
CA PHE A 94 -7.95 2.00 -2.49
C PHE A 94 -6.73 2.08 -3.42
N ILE A 95 -5.89 3.12 -3.32
CA ILE A 95 -4.65 3.22 -4.12
C ILE A 95 -3.77 1.99 -3.89
N ILE A 96 -3.51 1.66 -2.63
CA ILE A 96 -2.63 0.54 -2.29
C ILE A 96 -3.27 -0.79 -2.70
N LEU A 97 -4.57 -0.95 -2.45
CA LEU A 97 -5.31 -2.14 -2.83
C LEU A 97 -5.24 -2.36 -4.34
N PHE A 98 -5.48 -1.33 -5.15
CA PHE A 98 -5.38 -1.42 -6.60
C PHE A 98 -3.95 -1.68 -7.08
N TYR A 99 -2.93 -1.06 -6.47
CA TYR A 99 -1.54 -1.39 -6.83
C TYR A 99 -1.18 -2.84 -6.55
N ASN A 100 -1.64 -3.41 -5.44
CA ASN A 100 -1.37 -4.80 -5.10
C ASN A 100 -2.18 -5.76 -5.99
N LEU A 101 -3.48 -5.49 -6.21
CA LEU A 101 -4.35 -6.35 -7.01
C LEU A 101 -4.03 -6.29 -8.51
N SER A 102 -3.73 -5.11 -9.04
CA SER A 102 -3.28 -4.98 -10.43
C SER A 102 -1.97 -5.74 -10.67
N GLY A 103 -1.16 -5.88 -9.62
CA GLY A 103 0.05 -6.65 -9.65
C GLY A 103 -0.17 -8.15 -9.85
N LEU A 104 -1.21 -8.71 -9.24
CA LEU A 104 -1.53 -10.14 -9.28
C LEU A 104 -1.97 -10.63 -10.66
N ALA A 105 -2.41 -9.73 -11.56
CA ALA A 105 -2.86 -10.13 -12.88
C ALA A 105 -1.69 -10.69 -13.71
N PRO A 106 -1.85 -11.86 -14.37
CA PRO A 106 -0.78 -12.44 -15.18
C PRO A 106 -0.39 -11.46 -16.30
N PHE A 107 0.92 -11.29 -16.52
CA PHE A 107 1.52 -10.33 -17.45
C PHE A 107 1.36 -8.85 -17.07
N SER A 108 0.87 -8.55 -15.88
CA SER A 108 0.76 -7.18 -15.39
C SER A 108 2.04 -6.70 -14.71
N PHE A 109 2.25 -5.39 -14.76
CA PHE A 109 3.37 -4.73 -14.10
C PHE A 109 2.95 -4.22 -12.71
N THR A 110 3.70 -4.58 -11.69
CA THR A 110 3.39 -4.26 -10.29
C THR A 110 4.03 -2.93 -9.89
N ALA A 111 3.27 -1.85 -9.78
CA ALA A 111 3.84 -0.56 -9.31
C ALA A 111 4.34 -0.62 -7.85
N SER A 112 3.74 -1.48 -7.02
CA SER A 112 4.14 -1.69 -5.61
C SER A 112 5.48 -2.42 -5.44
N SER A 113 6.02 -3.04 -6.50
CA SER A 113 7.37 -3.63 -6.48
C SER A 113 8.49 -2.60 -6.59
N HIS A 114 8.17 -1.32 -6.76
CA HIS A 114 9.16 -0.26 -6.88
C HIS A 114 9.23 0.53 -5.57
N LEU A 115 10.36 0.40 -4.88
CA LEU A 115 10.58 1.05 -3.58
C LEU A 115 10.31 2.55 -3.63
N VAL A 116 10.69 3.22 -4.72
CA VAL A 116 10.48 4.66 -4.90
C VAL A 116 9.00 5.05 -4.74
N ILE A 117 8.08 4.22 -5.21
CA ILE A 117 6.64 4.51 -5.17
C ILE A 117 6.09 4.25 -3.78
N THR A 118 6.37 3.08 -3.23
CA THR A 118 5.84 2.68 -1.92
C THR A 118 6.41 3.53 -0.80
N PHE A 119 7.71 3.84 -0.87
CA PHE A 119 8.38 4.74 0.05
C PHE A 119 7.95 6.19 -0.16
N GLY A 120 7.77 6.65 -1.41
CA GLY A 120 7.26 7.98 -1.70
C GLY A 120 5.85 8.21 -1.16
N LEU A 121 4.97 7.22 -1.27
CA LEU A 121 3.64 7.25 -0.65
C LEU A 121 3.73 7.24 0.88
N ALA A 122 4.53 6.37 1.48
CA ALA A 122 4.70 6.34 2.93
C ALA A 122 5.27 7.65 3.48
N LEU A 123 6.27 8.23 2.80
CA LEU A 123 6.92 9.47 3.21
C LEU A 123 6.03 10.70 3.02
N SER A 124 5.29 10.79 1.91
CA SER A 124 4.37 11.92 1.67
C SER A 124 3.26 11.99 2.71
N TYR A 125 2.64 10.85 3.00
CA TYR A 125 1.68 10.77 4.08
C TYR A 125 2.33 11.01 5.42
N PHE A 126 3.59 10.60 5.59
CA PHE A 126 4.33 10.87 6.80
C PHE A 126 4.59 12.37 7.04
N ILE A 127 4.81 13.13 5.98
CA ILE A 127 4.95 14.58 6.11
C ILE A 127 3.58 15.21 6.43
N ALA A 128 2.51 14.72 5.82
CA ALA A 128 1.16 15.25 6.01
C ALA A 128 0.68 15.18 7.48
N TRP A 129 0.77 14.02 8.14
CA TRP A 129 0.37 13.91 9.55
C TRP A 129 1.32 14.62 10.52
N VAL A 130 2.62 14.74 10.23
CA VAL A 130 3.53 15.60 11.02
C VAL A 130 3.03 17.05 10.99
N ILE A 131 2.69 17.55 9.80
CA ILE A 131 2.14 18.91 9.64
C ILE A 131 0.82 19.05 10.40
N ILE A 132 -0.07 18.05 10.32
CA ILE A 132 -1.35 18.06 11.06
C ILE A 132 -1.11 18.06 12.57
N GLY A 133 -0.21 17.22 13.08
CA GLY A 133 0.13 17.14 14.51
C GLY A 133 0.71 18.44 15.05
N ILE A 134 1.59 19.10 14.29
CA ILE A 134 2.11 20.43 14.65
C ILE A 134 0.99 21.47 14.66
N LYS A 135 0.05 21.42 13.71
CA LYS A 135 -1.08 22.36 13.67
C LYS A 135 -2.07 22.17 14.83
N GLU A 136 -2.35 20.93 15.21
CA GLU A 136 -3.36 20.61 16.22
C GLU A 136 -2.81 20.70 17.66
N LEU A 137 -1.57 20.28 17.92
CA LEU A 137 -0.96 20.34 19.26
C LEU A 137 -0.02 21.54 19.47
N GLY A 138 0.48 22.16 18.40
CA GLY A 138 1.43 23.26 18.48
C GLY A 138 2.71 22.88 19.26
N PRO A 139 3.17 23.69 20.22
CA PRO A 139 4.37 23.39 21.00
C PRO A 139 4.22 22.12 21.87
N LYS A 140 2.99 21.64 22.10
CA LYS A 140 2.76 20.41 22.86
C LYS A 140 3.07 19.15 22.05
N PHE A 141 3.33 19.26 20.74
CA PHE A 141 3.77 18.13 19.91
C PHE A 141 5.07 17.48 20.44
N VAL A 142 5.92 18.24 21.12
CA VAL A 142 7.15 17.71 21.74
C VAL A 142 6.84 16.69 22.84
N TYR A 143 5.69 16.79 23.50
CA TYR A 143 5.26 15.82 24.52
C TYR A 143 4.86 14.46 23.93
N VAL A 144 4.64 14.35 22.61
CA VAL A 144 4.43 13.05 21.94
C VAL A 144 5.67 12.16 22.10
N PHE A 145 6.87 12.75 22.17
CA PHE A 145 8.12 12.01 22.39
C PHE A 145 8.40 11.69 23.86
N CYS A 146 7.57 12.16 24.79
CA CYS A 146 7.78 12.04 26.22
C CYS A 146 6.66 11.21 26.86
N PRO A 147 6.86 9.90 27.06
CA PRO A 147 5.86 9.06 27.72
C PRO A 147 5.65 9.49 29.18
N LYS A 148 4.38 9.50 29.61
CA LYS A 148 3.99 9.89 30.98
C LYS A 148 4.41 8.82 32.00
N ASN A 149 4.75 9.26 33.21
CA ASN A 149 5.02 8.42 34.40
C ASN A 149 6.29 7.56 34.39
N MET A 150 7.35 7.99 33.70
CA MET A 150 8.66 7.31 33.73
C MET A 150 9.62 7.94 34.75
N PRO A 151 10.49 7.14 35.41
CA PRO A 151 11.53 7.66 36.29
C PRO A 151 12.50 8.56 35.51
N LEU A 152 12.87 9.71 36.08
CA LEU A 152 13.64 10.76 35.41
C LEU A 152 14.95 10.28 34.76
N TRP A 153 15.56 9.23 35.32
CA TRP A 153 16.81 8.65 34.80
C TRP A 153 16.65 7.95 33.44
N LEU A 154 15.49 7.34 33.16
CA LEU A 154 15.25 6.61 31.90
C LEU A 154 14.73 7.52 30.78
N LEU A 155 14.33 8.75 31.14
CA LEU A 155 13.69 9.70 30.24
C LEU A 155 14.55 10.04 29.00
N PRO A 156 15.86 10.34 29.12
CA PRO A 156 16.67 10.71 27.94
C PRO A 156 16.82 9.56 26.94
N LEU A 157 16.99 8.32 27.43
CA LEU A 157 17.10 7.13 26.57
C LEU A 157 15.81 6.92 25.78
N LEU A 158 14.67 7.05 26.44
CA LEU A 158 13.37 6.79 25.85
C LEU A 158 12.98 7.85 24.82
N ILE A 159 13.29 9.12 25.08
CA ILE A 159 13.12 10.20 24.09
C ILE A 159 13.95 9.90 22.83
N CYS A 160 15.20 9.46 22.97
CA CYS A 160 16.04 9.11 21.83
C CYS A 160 15.45 7.95 21.01
N VAL A 161 14.96 6.90 21.67
CA VAL A 161 14.36 5.74 21.00
C VAL A 161 13.02 6.09 20.35
N GLU A 162 12.18 6.90 20.99
CA GLU A 162 10.90 7.32 20.41
C GLU A 162 11.12 8.24 19.20
N PHE A 163 12.08 9.17 19.29
CA PHE A 163 12.48 10.01 18.17
C PHE A 163 12.98 9.16 16.99
N LEU A 164 13.85 8.18 17.24
CA LEU A 164 14.30 7.26 16.19
C LEU A 164 13.13 6.46 15.60
N SER A 165 12.27 5.90 16.47
CA SER A 165 11.10 5.13 16.06
C SER A 165 10.17 5.95 15.18
N PHE A 166 9.96 7.22 15.49
CA PHE A 166 9.15 8.15 14.71
C PHE A 166 9.60 8.25 13.25
N PHE A 167 10.91 8.39 12.99
CA PHE A 167 11.44 8.42 11.61
C PHE A 167 11.46 7.04 10.94
N LEU A 168 11.58 5.97 11.74
CA LEU A 168 11.56 4.59 11.20
C LEU A 168 10.15 4.14 10.80
N ARG A 169 9.07 4.70 11.36
CA ARG A 169 7.68 4.39 11.00
C ARG A 169 7.43 4.43 9.47
N PRO A 170 7.67 5.53 8.73
CA PRO A 170 7.42 5.57 7.29
C PRO A 170 8.33 4.64 6.48
N ILE A 171 9.59 4.49 6.90
CA ILE A 171 10.54 3.58 6.24
C ILE A 171 10.04 2.15 6.36
N SER A 172 9.69 1.71 7.57
CA SER A 172 9.18 0.37 7.83
C SER A 172 7.88 0.09 7.07
N LEU A 173 7.00 1.08 6.96
CA LEU A 173 5.71 0.97 6.28
C LEU A 173 5.87 0.78 4.77
N GLY A 174 6.68 1.63 4.13
CA GLY A 174 6.96 1.55 2.69
C GLY A 174 7.76 0.29 2.33
N LEU A 175 8.78 -0.04 3.13
CA LEU A 175 9.61 -1.23 2.95
C LEU A 175 8.79 -2.51 3.08
N ARG A 176 7.85 -2.58 4.04
CA ARG A 176 6.96 -3.73 4.20
C ARG A 176 6.13 -3.97 2.94
N LEU A 177 5.58 -2.90 2.36
CA LEU A 177 4.75 -3.01 1.17
C LEU A 177 5.56 -3.50 -0.03
N PHE A 178 6.73 -2.90 -0.23
CA PHE A 178 7.67 -3.27 -1.28
C PHE A 178 8.17 -4.71 -1.13
N ALA A 179 8.68 -5.08 0.05
CA ALA A 179 9.30 -6.38 0.27
C ALA A 179 8.30 -7.52 0.11
N ASN A 180 7.06 -7.35 0.61
CA ASN A 180 6.03 -8.38 0.50
C ASN A 180 5.62 -8.59 -0.97
N MET A 181 5.38 -7.51 -1.72
CA MET A 181 5.00 -7.62 -3.13
C MET A 181 6.16 -8.14 -3.99
N LEU A 182 7.39 -7.68 -3.77
CA LEU A 182 8.56 -8.15 -4.52
C LEU A 182 8.85 -9.63 -4.24
N ALA A 183 8.84 -10.05 -2.96
CA ALA A 183 9.14 -11.43 -2.59
C ALA A 183 8.11 -12.43 -3.15
N CYS A 184 6.82 -12.11 -3.05
CA CYS A 184 5.76 -12.99 -3.58
C CYS A 184 5.85 -13.15 -5.11
N HIS A 185 6.07 -12.05 -5.84
CA HIS A 185 6.23 -12.11 -7.30
C HIS A 185 7.48 -12.87 -7.76
N ILE A 186 8.61 -12.72 -7.05
CA ILE A 186 9.82 -13.51 -7.34
C ILE A 186 9.58 -14.99 -7.04
N LEU A 187 8.94 -15.31 -5.91
CA LEU A 187 8.60 -16.67 -5.52
C LEU A 187 7.71 -17.35 -6.58
N LEU A 188 6.65 -16.67 -7.03
CA LEU A 188 5.72 -17.19 -8.03
C LEU A 188 6.43 -17.43 -9.36
N HIS A 189 7.31 -16.53 -9.79
CA HIS A 189 8.09 -16.70 -11.02
C HIS A 189 9.07 -17.88 -10.95
N ILE A 190 9.79 -18.06 -9.83
CA ILE A 190 10.70 -19.19 -9.64
C ILE A 190 9.94 -20.52 -9.64
N LEU A 191 8.79 -20.58 -8.95
CA LEU A 191 7.95 -21.78 -8.92
C LEU A 191 7.34 -22.08 -10.28
N ALA A 192 6.90 -21.06 -11.01
CA ALA A 192 6.41 -21.21 -12.39
C ALA A 192 7.50 -21.79 -13.30
N GLY A 193 8.74 -21.30 -13.19
CA GLY A 193 9.84 -21.86 -13.97
C GLY A 193 10.20 -23.30 -13.60
N GLY A 194 10.16 -23.64 -12.32
CA GLY A 194 10.29 -25.03 -11.85
C GLY A 194 9.17 -25.93 -12.39
N CYS A 195 7.93 -25.43 -12.46
CA CYS A 195 6.80 -26.18 -13.02
C CYS A 195 6.95 -26.43 -14.52
N VAL A 196 7.40 -25.44 -15.28
CA VAL A 196 7.69 -25.62 -16.72
C VAL A 196 8.78 -26.66 -16.93
N TYR A 197 9.85 -26.64 -16.12
CA TYR A 197 10.90 -27.66 -16.16
C TYR A 197 10.34 -29.06 -15.86
N LEU A 198 9.53 -29.21 -14.81
CA LEU A 198 8.88 -30.48 -14.45
C LEU A 198 7.91 -30.96 -15.54
N LEU A 199 7.17 -30.07 -16.18
CA LEU A 199 6.26 -30.41 -17.27
C LEU A 199 7.01 -31.08 -18.44
N THR A 200 8.22 -30.61 -18.74
CA THR A 200 9.04 -31.15 -19.84
C THR A 200 9.73 -32.48 -19.51
N LYS A 201 9.99 -32.78 -18.23
CA LYS A 201 10.77 -33.96 -17.79
C LYS A 201 9.92 -35.04 -17.13
N LEU A 202 8.94 -34.66 -16.32
CA LEU A 202 8.14 -35.52 -15.44
C LEU A 202 6.70 -34.98 -15.36
N PHE A 203 5.92 -35.20 -16.42
CA PHE A 203 4.55 -34.66 -16.55
C PHE A 203 3.63 -34.96 -15.36
N ILE A 204 3.70 -36.17 -14.79
CA ILE A 204 2.87 -36.59 -13.65
C ILE A 204 3.16 -35.74 -12.39
N LEU A 205 4.42 -35.31 -12.21
CA LEU A 205 4.83 -34.48 -11.08
C LEU A 205 4.49 -32.99 -11.28
N ALA A 206 4.12 -32.58 -12.50
CA ALA A 206 3.72 -31.20 -12.79
C ALA A 206 2.35 -30.84 -12.19
N ILE A 207 1.43 -31.81 -12.09
CA ILE A 207 0.07 -31.60 -11.56
C ILE A 207 0.07 -31.03 -10.12
N PRO A 208 0.75 -31.64 -9.13
CA PRO A 208 0.82 -31.07 -7.79
C PRO A 208 1.58 -29.73 -7.75
N ALA A 209 2.55 -29.53 -8.65
CA ALA A 209 3.32 -28.30 -8.72
C ALA A 209 2.44 -27.11 -9.19
N PHE A 210 1.55 -27.33 -10.17
CA PHE A 210 0.54 -26.35 -10.57
C PHE A 210 -0.45 -26.01 -9.45
N ALA A 211 -0.88 -27.02 -8.67
CA ALA A 211 -1.76 -26.79 -7.53
C ALA A 211 -1.10 -25.89 -6.47
N ILE A 212 0.20 -26.07 -6.21
CA ILE A 212 0.98 -25.24 -5.29
C ILE A 212 1.05 -23.79 -5.78
N ILE A 213 1.31 -23.56 -7.07
CA ILE A 213 1.32 -22.20 -7.65
C ILE A 213 -0.05 -21.53 -7.48
N GLY A 214 -1.13 -22.25 -7.80
CA GLY A 214 -2.50 -21.72 -7.64
C GLY A 214 -2.79 -21.34 -6.19
N ALA A 215 -2.41 -22.19 -5.24
CA ALA A 215 -2.56 -21.91 -3.81
C ALA A 215 -1.77 -20.68 -3.36
N ILE A 216 -0.53 -20.51 -3.85
CA ILE A 216 0.30 -19.34 -3.56
C ILE A 216 -0.29 -18.07 -4.18
N GLY A 217 -0.84 -18.13 -5.39
CA GLY A 217 -1.51 -16.97 -6.01
C GLY A 217 -2.73 -16.51 -5.22
N ILE A 218 -3.53 -17.44 -4.68
CA ILE A 218 -4.65 -17.10 -3.79
C ILE A 218 -4.15 -16.48 -2.48
N LEU A 219 -3.07 -17.03 -1.91
CA LEU A 219 -2.45 -16.47 -0.71
C LEU A 219 -1.93 -15.05 -0.97
N GLU A 220 -1.34 -14.80 -2.12
CA GLU A 220 -0.83 -13.49 -2.53
C GLU A 220 -1.95 -12.46 -2.68
N LEU A 221 -3.12 -12.85 -3.20
CA LEU A 221 -4.31 -11.99 -3.21
C LEU A 221 -4.70 -11.57 -1.79
N GLY A 222 -4.70 -12.52 -0.85
CA GLY A 222 -4.97 -12.25 0.56
C GLY A 222 -3.93 -11.31 1.20
N ILE A 223 -2.64 -11.54 0.94
CA ILE A 223 -1.54 -10.69 1.42
C ILE A 223 -1.66 -9.27 0.83
N GLY A 224 -2.02 -9.14 -0.44
CA GLY A 224 -2.23 -7.85 -1.10
C GLY A 224 -3.31 -7.01 -0.43
N PHE A 225 -4.43 -7.62 -0.05
CA PHE A 225 -5.49 -6.97 0.72
C PHE A 225 -5.04 -6.63 2.15
N LEU A 226 -4.43 -7.58 2.85
CA LEU A 226 -3.93 -7.39 4.22
C LEU A 226 -2.91 -6.25 4.30
N GLN A 227 -2.09 -6.09 3.27
CA GLN A 227 -1.08 -5.04 3.21
C GLN A 227 -1.72 -3.64 3.11
N ALA A 228 -2.79 -3.48 2.35
CA ALA A 228 -3.57 -2.23 2.30
C ALA A 228 -4.22 -1.94 3.66
N TYR A 229 -4.80 -2.96 4.29
CA TYR A 229 -5.41 -2.87 5.61
C TYR A 229 -4.42 -2.45 6.71
N ILE A 230 -3.28 -3.14 6.83
CA ILE A 230 -2.24 -2.84 7.82
C ILE A 230 -1.71 -1.42 7.62
N PHE A 231 -1.59 -0.98 6.36
CA PHE A 231 -1.12 0.36 6.06
C PHE A 231 -2.05 1.42 6.65
N VAL A 232 -3.36 1.28 6.42
CA VAL A 232 -4.37 2.23 6.89
C VAL A 232 -4.52 2.21 8.40
N ILE A 233 -4.47 1.03 9.03
CA ILE A 233 -4.50 0.92 10.49
C ILE A 233 -3.33 1.66 11.12
N LEU A 234 -2.11 1.44 10.64
CA LEU A 234 -0.93 2.11 11.18
C LEU A 234 -1.06 3.62 11.00
N LEU A 235 -1.55 4.07 9.84
CA LEU A 235 -1.77 5.48 9.59
C LEU A 235 -2.85 6.09 10.50
N ALA A 236 -3.91 5.34 10.82
CA ALA A 236 -4.95 5.77 11.74
C ALA A 236 -4.45 5.85 13.19
N ILE A 237 -3.61 4.91 13.63
CA ILE A 237 -2.94 4.95 14.95
C ILE A 237 -2.01 6.17 15.02
N TYR A 238 -1.21 6.38 13.98
CA TYR A 238 -0.33 7.54 13.86
C TYR A 238 -1.09 8.86 13.88
N LEU A 239 -2.23 8.92 13.18
CA LEU A 239 -3.13 10.05 13.23
C LEU A 239 -3.68 10.28 14.64
N LYS A 240 -4.06 9.22 15.39
CA LYS A 240 -4.49 9.34 16.78
C LYS A 240 -3.42 9.97 17.66
N ASP A 241 -2.18 9.46 17.60
CA ASP A 241 -1.05 9.98 18.37
C ASP A 241 -0.84 11.48 18.08
N SER A 242 -1.04 11.89 16.83
CA SER A 242 -0.91 13.28 16.39
C SER A 242 -2.12 14.18 16.71
N LEU A 243 -3.27 13.63 17.11
CA LEU A 243 -4.49 14.41 17.40
C LEU A 243 -4.83 14.46 18.90
N TYR A 244 -4.45 13.41 19.61
CA TYR A 244 -4.64 13.26 21.04
C TYR A 244 -3.26 13.10 21.66
N SER A 245 -2.71 14.19 22.20
CA SER A 245 -1.54 14.10 23.08
C SER A 245 -1.84 13.03 24.14
N HIS A 246 -0.98 12.01 24.23
CA HIS A 246 -0.96 11.08 25.36
C HIS A 246 -0.96 11.84 26.69
#